data_AF-A0A177LHQ5-F1
#
_entry.id   AF-A0A177LHQ5-F1
#
_cell.length_a   1.000
_cell.length_b   1.000
_cell.length_c   1.000
_cell.angle_alpha   90.00
_cell.angle_beta   90.00
_cell.angle_gamma   90.00
#
_symmetry.space_group_name_H-M   'P 1'
#
loop_
_entity.id
_entity.type
_entity.pdbx_description
1 polymer ?
#
loop_
_entity_poly.entity_id
_entity_poly.type
_entity_poly.pdbx_seq_one_letter_code
_entity_poly.pdbx_strand_id
1 'polypeptide(L)'
;MKTPNKSPFSVLANEFLESTLNQLVHDHSIVQIFYKQEKNSTKSHLLISVSKNADAIKLQSKKWVAEVREQYQVYIYFIDYSRLEYQFSKGHPFIEYHCQQSSMIYQKEDSRSSLLINRNWKKYHKKFNRYEDTFHHDHKIHQLQVGRLIAENSYNSVFISYEKLIEYDLEYLEELFTGNRTFDIDLNKRINKLLIYIPELKQYFVKKNNHQYFITEIFDETKKSIEEDDIIYNSEMFDSLRIISDSLYTFISVRFYNLKYLIKKQYEKICNVDEDLYPIEESSKDMILNKAINRILTFAELEQIYFFHQTTYGEVKTYYLLLIGLNVNNEKIKAITHSLMSLFGTQYRFLLVGHDRYWIQKNLYQYQSFFVFIMQGKNLVYVSDQYHPEPHWETPHHPQHNDLYFYYKSTLRSSLQFYKLIDGEEGNYQGVDNIFALFLLSFCRTYIYAKTYYLPNYMTTEALWQLCIYADMDIHKYHYFFDQFSTNIFSFTDYNMSVHHSIAKVNTEKADQMKMIVDKLMQELKDALIGGQLLDDAEMGFRFEETDGSIINTNL
;
A
#
# COMPACT_ATOMS: atom_id res chain seq x y z
N MET A 1 12.33 39.12 -52.67
CA MET A 1 12.26 37.88 -51.87
C MET A 1 11.52 38.20 -50.58
N LYS A 2 10.31 37.66 -50.40
CA LYS A 2 9.62 37.70 -49.10
C LYS A 2 10.34 36.71 -48.19
N THR A 3 10.87 37.16 -47.06
CA THR A 3 11.30 36.27 -45.97
C THR A 3 10.13 35.34 -45.63
N PRO A 4 10.32 34.02 -45.58
CA PRO A 4 9.26 33.13 -45.13
C PRO A 4 8.88 33.56 -43.71
N ASN A 5 7.59 33.82 -43.47
CA ASN A 5 7.08 34.10 -42.14
C ASN A 5 7.50 32.93 -41.24
N LYS A 6 8.44 33.16 -40.32
CA LYS A 6 8.79 32.19 -39.29
C LYS A 6 7.50 31.85 -38.56
N SER A 7 7.21 30.56 -38.40
CA SER A 7 6.03 30.10 -37.68
C SER A 7 6.06 30.67 -36.25
N PRO A 8 4.90 31.04 -35.69
CA PRO A 8 4.82 31.61 -34.34
C PRO A 8 5.35 30.63 -33.26
N PHE A 9 5.48 29.34 -33.60
CA PHE A 9 5.90 28.28 -32.71
C PHE A 9 7.41 27.99 -32.72
N SER A 10 8.20 28.71 -33.53
CA SER A 10 9.66 28.50 -33.60
C SER A 10 10.39 28.75 -32.26
N VAL A 11 9.70 29.35 -31.28
CA VAL A 11 10.20 29.59 -29.91
C VAL A 11 10.36 28.29 -29.09
N LEU A 12 9.68 27.20 -29.48
CA LEU A 12 9.66 25.94 -28.73
C LEU A 12 10.91 25.07 -28.93
N ALA A 13 11.72 25.35 -29.96
CA ALA A 13 12.90 24.57 -30.34
C ALA A 13 12.65 23.03 -30.41
N ASN A 14 11.44 22.63 -30.81
CA ASN A 14 11.01 21.24 -30.97
C ASN A 14 10.11 21.12 -32.21
N GLU A 15 10.62 20.50 -33.28
CA GLU A 15 9.94 20.39 -34.58
C GLU A 15 8.64 19.57 -34.52
N PHE A 16 8.60 18.54 -33.66
CA PHE A 16 7.39 17.73 -33.46
C PHE A 16 6.27 18.56 -32.83
N LEU A 17 6.59 19.34 -31.79
CA LEU A 17 5.62 20.23 -31.16
C LEU A 17 5.19 21.36 -32.09
N GLU A 18 6.11 21.96 -32.83
CA GLU A 18 5.80 23.00 -33.80
C GLU A 18 4.85 22.50 -34.90
N SER A 19 5.13 21.33 -35.50
CA SER A 19 4.24 20.73 -36.50
C SER A 19 2.87 20.37 -35.92
N THR A 20 2.84 19.82 -34.71
CA THR A 20 1.59 19.47 -34.00
C THR A 20 0.74 20.71 -33.71
N LEU A 21 1.33 21.80 -33.21
CA LEU A 21 0.60 23.03 -32.91
C LEU A 21 0.10 23.73 -34.17
N ASN A 22 0.89 23.73 -35.25
CA ASN A 22 0.44 24.23 -36.55
C ASN A 22 -0.79 23.45 -37.05
N GLN A 23 -0.77 22.13 -36.94
CA GLN A 23 -1.92 21.30 -37.28
C GLN A 23 -3.12 21.58 -36.36
N LEU A 24 -2.92 21.72 -35.04
CA LEU A 24 -3.99 22.01 -34.09
C LEU A 24 -4.70 23.34 -34.37
N VAL A 25 -3.95 24.38 -34.73
CA VAL A 25 -4.51 25.69 -35.10
C VAL A 25 -5.34 25.61 -36.39
N HIS A 26 -4.97 24.73 -37.32
CA HIS A 26 -5.70 24.51 -38.55
C HIS A 26 -6.98 23.69 -38.32
N ASP A 27 -6.89 22.61 -37.53
CA ASP A 27 -7.95 21.61 -37.38
C ASP A 27 -8.98 21.97 -36.30
N HIS A 28 -8.64 22.87 -35.38
CA HIS A 28 -9.48 23.24 -34.25
C HIS A 28 -9.61 24.74 -34.08
N SER A 29 -10.70 25.18 -33.43
CA SER A 29 -10.90 26.59 -33.07
C SER A 29 -10.06 26.97 -31.85
N ILE A 30 -8.76 27.15 -32.06
CA ILE A 30 -7.82 27.64 -31.05
C ILE A 30 -7.95 29.15 -30.91
N VAL A 31 -8.07 29.65 -29.68
CA VAL A 31 -8.20 31.08 -29.37
C VAL A 31 -6.84 31.69 -29.05
N GLN A 32 -6.11 31.09 -28.11
CA GLN A 32 -4.80 31.55 -27.62
C GLN A 32 -3.92 30.36 -27.22
N ILE A 33 -2.60 30.50 -27.35
CA ILE A 33 -1.62 29.54 -26.83
C ILE A 33 -0.58 30.30 -26.01
N PHE A 34 -0.35 29.84 -24.79
CA PHE A 34 0.66 30.34 -23.88
C PHE A 34 1.74 29.28 -23.66
N TYR A 35 3.00 29.68 -23.77
CA TYR A 35 4.17 28.86 -23.47
C TYR A 35 5.02 29.52 -22.39
N LYS A 36 5.41 28.72 -21.41
CA LYS A 36 6.28 29.16 -20.31
C LYS A 36 7.26 28.07 -19.95
N GLN A 37 8.54 28.44 -19.91
CA GLN A 37 9.63 27.59 -19.42
C GLN A 37 10.31 28.33 -18.26
N GLU A 38 10.48 27.65 -17.13
CA GLU A 38 11.12 28.26 -15.97
C GLU A 38 12.64 28.32 -16.18
N LYS A 39 13.26 29.42 -15.74
CA LYS A 39 14.71 29.57 -15.79
C LYS A 39 15.31 28.52 -14.85
N ASN A 40 16.06 27.56 -15.42
CA ASN A 40 16.68 26.41 -14.75
C ASN A 40 15.80 25.16 -14.61
N SER A 41 14.60 25.14 -15.20
CA SER A 41 13.80 23.91 -15.30
C SER A 41 13.84 23.36 -16.71
N THR A 42 14.00 22.04 -16.82
CA THR A 42 13.74 21.31 -18.07
C THR A 42 12.25 21.21 -18.37
N LYS A 43 11.38 21.48 -17.37
CA LYS A 43 9.93 21.45 -17.52
C LYS A 43 9.44 22.72 -18.20
N SER A 44 8.58 22.54 -19.20
CA SER A 44 7.87 23.64 -19.83
C SER A 44 6.37 23.39 -19.84
N HIS A 45 5.60 24.46 -19.89
CA HIS A 45 4.14 24.44 -19.76
C HIS A 45 3.54 25.13 -20.98
N LEU A 46 2.59 24.46 -21.60
CA LEU A 46 1.87 24.95 -22.76
C LEU A 46 0.36 24.91 -22.48
N LEU A 47 -0.26 26.06 -22.40
CA LEU A 47 -1.70 26.21 -22.17
C LEU A 47 -2.36 26.63 -23.48
N ILE A 48 -3.28 25.79 -23.97
CA ILE A 48 -4.02 25.99 -25.20
C ILE A 48 -5.47 26.30 -24.85
N SER A 49 -5.90 27.53 -25.17
CA SER A 49 -7.30 27.91 -25.07
C SER A 49 -8.04 27.54 -26.35
N VAL A 50 -9.12 26.78 -26.20
CA VAL A 50 -9.99 26.34 -27.30
C VAL A 50 -11.39 26.94 -27.15
N SER A 51 -12.11 27.14 -28.25
CA SER A 51 -13.45 27.75 -28.19
C SER A 51 -14.51 26.83 -27.58
N LYS A 52 -14.35 25.50 -27.65
CA LYS A 52 -15.36 24.52 -27.20
C LYS A 52 -14.78 23.56 -26.15
N ASN A 53 -15.49 23.37 -25.05
CA ASN A 53 -15.09 22.41 -24.00
C ASN A 53 -14.98 20.96 -24.51
N ALA A 54 -15.86 20.53 -25.40
CA ALA A 54 -15.80 19.18 -25.98
C ALA A 54 -14.47 18.92 -26.72
N ASP A 55 -13.93 19.95 -27.39
CA ASP A 55 -12.62 19.86 -28.05
C ASP A 55 -11.49 19.83 -27.02
N ALA A 56 -11.60 20.61 -25.92
CA ALA A 56 -10.60 20.62 -24.84
C ALA A 56 -10.43 19.21 -24.25
N ILE A 57 -11.55 18.56 -23.91
CA ILE A 57 -11.56 17.20 -23.33
C ILE A 57 -10.97 16.19 -24.33
N LYS A 58 -11.43 16.22 -25.59
CA LYS A 58 -10.96 15.30 -26.64
C LYS A 58 -9.47 15.45 -26.93
N LEU A 59 -8.95 16.68 -26.90
CA LEU A 59 -7.54 16.97 -27.16
C LEU A 59 -6.67 16.57 -25.98
N GLN A 60 -7.10 16.87 -24.75
CA GLN A 60 -6.38 16.48 -23.53
C GLN A 60 -6.19 14.97 -23.40
N SER A 61 -7.13 14.16 -23.93
CA SER A 61 -7.07 12.70 -23.87
C SER A 61 -6.23 12.04 -24.97
N LYS A 62 -5.63 12.80 -25.91
CA LYS A 62 -4.83 12.20 -26.99
C LYS A 62 -3.50 11.65 -26.46
N LYS A 63 -3.08 10.48 -26.96
CA LYS A 63 -1.84 9.79 -26.54
C LYS A 63 -0.59 10.67 -26.65
N TRP A 64 -0.47 11.45 -27.72
CA TRP A 64 0.69 12.33 -27.94
C TRP A 64 0.87 13.37 -26.82
N VAL A 65 -0.18 13.74 -26.09
CA VAL A 65 -0.08 14.67 -24.94
C VAL A 65 0.74 14.03 -23.80
N ALA A 66 0.54 12.74 -23.54
CA ALA A 66 1.32 11.99 -22.56
C ALA A 66 2.75 11.74 -23.06
N GLU A 67 2.91 11.38 -24.34
CA GLU A 67 4.23 11.14 -24.96
C GLU A 67 5.11 12.38 -24.90
N VAL A 68 4.54 13.56 -25.18
CA VAL A 68 5.27 14.83 -25.11
C VAL A 68 5.76 15.14 -23.70
N ARG A 69 4.94 14.86 -22.68
CA ARG A 69 5.35 15.02 -21.29
C ARG A 69 6.49 14.07 -20.94
N GLU A 70 6.39 12.81 -21.32
CA GLU A 70 7.37 11.78 -20.97
C GLU A 70 8.71 11.98 -21.69
N GLN A 71 8.68 12.29 -22.98
CA GLN A 71 9.88 12.44 -23.81
C GLN A 71 10.51 13.82 -23.71
N TYR A 72 9.70 14.88 -23.60
CA TYR A 72 10.17 16.27 -23.70
C TYR A 72 9.91 17.10 -22.45
N GLN A 73 9.31 16.54 -21.38
CA GLN A 73 8.99 17.25 -20.14
C GLN A 73 8.11 18.50 -20.37
N VAL A 74 7.30 18.48 -21.43
CA VAL A 74 6.36 19.57 -21.76
C VAL A 74 4.95 19.18 -21.30
N TYR A 75 4.38 19.98 -20.41
CA TYR A 75 3.04 19.77 -19.88
C TYR A 75 2.03 20.59 -20.69
N ILE A 76 1.08 19.90 -21.32
CA ILE A 76 0.07 20.52 -22.19
C ILE A 76 -1.28 20.52 -21.48
N TYR A 77 -1.91 21.69 -21.44
CA TYR A 77 -3.21 21.94 -20.82
C TYR A 77 -4.18 22.51 -21.84
N PHE A 78 -5.30 21.83 -22.07
CA PHE A 78 -6.40 22.35 -22.89
C PHE A 78 -7.51 22.89 -21.99
N ILE A 79 -7.91 24.13 -22.21
CA ILE A 79 -8.95 24.80 -21.42
C ILE A 79 -9.90 25.52 -22.37
N ASP A 80 -11.21 25.41 -22.15
CA ASP A 80 -12.17 26.21 -22.91
C ASP A 80 -12.05 27.69 -22.55
N TYR A 81 -12.19 28.56 -23.57
CA TYR A 81 -11.97 29.99 -23.41
C TYR A 81 -12.91 30.63 -22.37
N SER A 82 -14.19 30.25 -22.36
CA SER A 82 -15.16 30.74 -21.37
C SER A 82 -14.75 30.45 -19.93
N ARG A 83 -14.25 29.24 -19.67
CA ARG A 83 -13.77 28.84 -18.35
C ARG A 83 -12.47 29.53 -17.98
N LEU A 84 -11.55 29.69 -18.94
CA LEU A 84 -10.31 30.44 -18.74
C LEU A 84 -10.63 31.88 -18.30
N GLU A 85 -11.59 32.53 -18.97
CA GLU A 85 -12.04 33.88 -18.64
C GLU A 85 -12.73 33.95 -17.27
N TYR A 86 -13.61 33.00 -16.96
CA TYR A 86 -14.26 32.89 -15.67
C TYR A 86 -13.22 32.75 -14.53
N GLN A 87 -12.28 31.81 -14.65
CA GLN A 87 -11.26 31.57 -13.64
C GLN A 87 -10.29 32.77 -13.51
N PHE A 88 -9.95 33.41 -14.62
CA PHE A 88 -9.20 34.66 -14.59
C PHE A 88 -9.94 35.77 -13.82
N SER A 89 -11.26 35.89 -14.00
CA SER A 89 -12.09 36.89 -13.31
C SER A 89 -12.04 36.70 -11.79
N LYS A 90 -12.02 35.44 -11.33
CA LYS A 90 -11.88 35.03 -9.93
C LYS A 90 -10.49 35.26 -9.35
N GLY A 91 -9.49 35.47 -10.21
CA GLY A 91 -8.10 35.61 -9.79
C GLY A 91 -7.44 34.28 -9.48
N HIS A 92 -7.69 33.28 -10.32
CA HIS A 92 -7.10 31.96 -10.20
C HIS A 92 -5.55 32.02 -10.32
N PRO A 93 -4.79 31.53 -9.32
CA PRO A 93 -3.33 31.66 -9.30
C PRO A 93 -2.58 31.00 -10.45
N PHE A 94 -2.97 29.77 -10.84
CA PHE A 94 -2.35 29.09 -11.98
C PHE A 94 -2.46 29.90 -13.28
N ILE A 95 -3.68 30.36 -13.62
CA ILE A 95 -3.93 31.16 -14.82
C ILE A 95 -3.19 32.49 -14.74
N GLU A 96 -3.18 33.14 -13.58
CA GLU A 96 -2.40 34.37 -13.38
C GLU A 96 -0.92 34.14 -13.70
N TYR A 97 -0.35 33.01 -13.28
CA TYR A 97 1.05 32.73 -13.54
C TYR A 97 1.33 32.35 -15.01
N HIS A 98 0.51 31.50 -15.62
CA HIS A 98 0.79 30.93 -16.95
C HIS A 98 0.27 31.77 -18.13
N CYS A 99 -0.83 32.51 -17.99
CA CYS A 99 -1.49 33.24 -19.08
C CYS A 99 -1.03 34.70 -19.20
N GLN A 100 0.27 34.94 -19.12
CA GLN A 100 0.85 36.28 -19.19
C GLN A 100 1.11 36.69 -20.65
N GLN A 101 1.05 37.99 -20.95
CA GLN A 101 1.29 38.47 -22.32
C GLN A 101 2.67 38.07 -22.85
N SER A 102 3.69 38.05 -22.00
CA SER A 102 5.05 37.62 -22.34
C SER A 102 5.16 36.12 -22.68
N SER A 103 4.18 35.33 -22.27
CA SER A 103 4.11 33.88 -22.50
C SER A 103 3.22 33.53 -23.69
N MET A 104 2.49 34.48 -24.27
CA MET A 104 1.60 34.22 -25.40
C MET A 104 2.40 34.04 -26.68
N ILE A 105 2.24 32.89 -27.34
CA ILE A 105 2.93 32.56 -28.60
C ILE A 105 1.96 32.51 -29.79
N TYR A 106 0.67 32.37 -29.56
CA TYR A 106 -0.35 32.43 -30.61
C TYR A 106 -1.63 33.09 -30.11
N GLN A 107 -2.26 33.86 -30.98
CA GLN A 107 -3.60 34.43 -30.79
C GLN A 107 -4.30 34.52 -32.16
N LYS A 108 -5.58 34.14 -32.19
CA LYS A 108 -6.40 34.28 -33.40
C LYS A 108 -6.67 35.75 -33.73
N GLU A 109 -6.39 36.16 -34.98
CA GLU A 109 -6.41 37.57 -35.45
C GLU A 109 -7.73 38.32 -35.19
N ASP A 110 -8.88 37.63 -35.20
CA ASP A 110 -10.22 38.24 -35.00
C ASP A 110 -10.73 38.21 -33.54
N SER A 111 -9.92 37.76 -32.57
CA SER A 111 -10.35 37.68 -31.17
C SER A 111 -10.29 39.05 -30.48
N ARG A 112 -11.40 39.81 -30.49
CA ARG A 112 -11.59 41.01 -29.66
C ARG A 112 -11.53 40.73 -28.15
N SER A 113 -11.65 39.47 -27.76
CA SER A 113 -11.60 38.97 -26.39
C SER A 113 -10.26 38.26 -26.17
N SER A 114 -9.22 39.04 -25.84
CA SER A 114 -7.94 38.47 -25.43
C SER A 114 -7.77 38.65 -23.92
N LEU A 115 -7.49 37.55 -23.22
CA LEU A 115 -7.08 37.61 -21.83
C LEU A 115 -5.65 38.15 -21.78
N LEU A 116 -5.53 39.48 -21.76
CA LEU A 116 -4.26 40.18 -21.61
C LEU A 116 -4.03 40.52 -20.14
N ILE A 117 -3.28 39.65 -19.46
CA ILE A 117 -2.86 39.89 -18.08
C ILE A 117 -1.65 40.82 -18.09
N ASN A 118 -1.84 42.07 -17.68
CA ASN A 118 -0.77 43.08 -17.52
C ASN A 118 -0.89 43.84 -16.18
N ARG A 119 -1.31 43.13 -15.12
CA ARG A 119 -1.39 43.70 -13.77
C ARG A 119 -0.17 43.32 -12.95
N ASN A 120 0.20 44.14 -11.96
CA ASN A 120 1.28 43.84 -11.02
C ASN A 120 0.74 43.20 -9.72
N TRP A 121 1.63 42.66 -8.89
CA TRP A 121 1.27 42.06 -7.59
C TRP A 121 0.36 42.96 -6.73
N LYS A 122 0.63 44.28 -6.68
CA LYS A 122 -0.19 45.24 -5.91
C LYS A 122 -1.65 45.26 -6.37
N LYS A 123 -1.94 45.08 -7.65
CA LYS A 123 -3.31 44.99 -8.17
C LYS A 123 -3.91 43.58 -8.01
N TYR A 124 -3.09 42.54 -7.99
CA TYR A 124 -3.55 41.15 -7.93
C TYR A 124 -3.74 40.59 -6.52
N HIS A 125 -2.94 41.02 -5.53
CA HIS A 125 -2.89 40.39 -4.20
C HIS A 125 -4.27 40.25 -3.51
N LYS A 126 -5.18 41.22 -3.67
CA LYS A 126 -6.53 41.13 -3.11
C LYS A 126 -7.34 39.98 -3.72
N LYS A 127 -7.19 39.74 -5.02
CA LYS A 127 -7.85 38.61 -5.70
C LYS A 127 -7.23 37.28 -5.28
N PHE A 128 -5.90 37.22 -5.20
CA PHE A 128 -5.20 36.03 -4.69
C PHE A 128 -5.67 35.67 -3.28
N ASN A 129 -5.63 36.64 -2.35
CA ASN A 129 -6.05 36.40 -0.97
C ASN A 129 -7.52 35.97 -0.91
N ARG A 130 -8.42 36.61 -1.67
CA ARG A 130 -9.83 36.19 -1.72
C ARG A 130 -10.00 34.75 -2.23
N TYR A 131 -9.21 34.35 -3.24
CA TYR A 131 -9.25 32.99 -3.78
C TYR A 131 -8.75 31.98 -2.75
N GLU A 132 -7.64 32.28 -2.07
CA GLU A 132 -7.08 31.48 -0.97
C GLU A 132 -8.03 31.40 0.23
N ASP A 133 -8.62 32.52 0.65
CA ASP A 133 -9.59 32.60 1.76
C ASP A 133 -10.86 31.79 1.47
N THR A 134 -11.29 31.71 0.21
CA THR A 134 -12.46 30.91 -0.18
C THR A 134 -12.19 29.42 0.06
N PHE A 135 -11.02 28.93 -0.35
CA PHE A 135 -10.61 27.56 -0.06
C PHE A 135 -10.59 27.27 1.44
N HIS A 136 -9.89 28.10 2.21
CA HIS A 136 -9.77 27.91 3.67
C HIS A 136 -11.13 27.95 4.37
N HIS A 137 -12.05 28.80 3.90
CA HIS A 137 -13.40 28.87 4.41
C HIS A 137 -14.19 27.58 4.15
N ASP A 138 -14.24 27.14 2.90
CA ASP A 138 -15.03 25.98 2.48
C ASP A 138 -14.45 24.68 3.06
N HIS A 139 -13.12 24.50 3.04
CA HIS A 139 -12.44 23.37 3.68
C HIS A 139 -12.77 23.30 5.18
N LYS A 140 -12.74 24.44 5.89
CA LYS A 140 -13.11 24.50 7.30
C LYS A 140 -14.56 24.10 7.55
N ILE A 141 -15.49 24.44 6.65
CA ILE A 141 -16.89 24.00 6.76
C ILE A 141 -16.98 22.48 6.67
N HIS A 142 -16.32 21.87 5.68
CA HIS A 142 -16.28 20.41 5.53
C HIS A 142 -15.65 19.72 6.73
N GLN A 143 -14.51 20.22 7.22
CA GLN A 143 -13.82 19.69 8.39
C GLN A 143 -14.69 19.76 9.65
N LEU A 144 -15.38 20.89 9.87
CA LEU A 144 -16.31 21.04 10.99
C LEU A 144 -17.51 20.09 10.89
N GLN A 145 -18.01 19.83 9.68
CA GLN A 145 -19.07 18.86 9.46
C GLN A 145 -18.62 17.44 9.83
N VAL A 146 -17.43 17.03 9.39
CA VAL A 146 -16.85 15.73 9.77
C VAL A 146 -16.73 15.63 11.30
N GLY A 147 -16.17 16.65 11.95
CA GLY A 147 -16.00 16.65 13.40
C GLY A 147 -17.32 16.53 14.18
N ARG A 148 -18.40 17.16 13.70
CA ARG A 148 -19.74 17.00 14.29
C ARG A 148 -20.27 15.57 14.15
N LEU A 149 -20.14 14.99 12.96
CA LEU A 149 -20.61 13.63 12.69
C LEU A 149 -19.86 12.58 13.51
N ILE A 150 -18.56 12.78 13.74
CA ILE A 150 -17.77 11.94 14.65
C ILE A 150 -18.30 12.05 16.08
N ALA A 151 -18.56 13.28 16.58
CA ALA A 151 -19.10 13.49 17.92
C ALA A 151 -20.52 12.91 18.11
N GLU A 152 -21.29 12.81 17.03
CA GLU A 152 -22.63 12.22 16.99
C GLU A 152 -22.62 10.68 16.80
N ASN A 153 -21.45 10.05 16.65
CA ASN A 153 -21.29 8.63 16.33
C ASN A 153 -22.03 8.21 15.02
N SER A 154 -22.09 9.11 14.04
CA SER A 154 -22.76 8.87 12.76
C SER A 154 -21.81 8.21 11.75
N TYR A 155 -21.37 6.97 12.02
CA TYR A 155 -20.26 6.30 11.32
C TYR A 155 -20.30 6.38 9.78
N ASN A 156 -21.39 5.90 9.16
CA ASN A 156 -21.54 5.95 7.70
C ASN A 156 -21.46 7.40 7.17
N SER A 157 -22.05 8.35 7.88
CA SER A 157 -22.00 9.77 7.50
C SER A 157 -20.60 10.35 7.61
N VAL A 158 -19.79 9.90 8.58
CA VAL A 158 -18.37 10.30 8.69
C VAL A 158 -17.60 9.89 7.44
N PHE A 159 -17.73 8.64 6.99
CA PHE A 159 -17.09 8.16 5.76
C PHE A 159 -17.52 8.96 4.52
N ILE A 160 -18.82 9.21 4.34
CA ILE A 160 -19.34 10.01 3.22
C ILE A 160 -18.85 11.47 3.29
N SER A 161 -18.75 12.05 4.48
CA SER A 161 -18.23 13.41 4.64
C SER A 161 -16.73 13.50 4.39
N TYR A 162 -15.94 12.49 4.77
CA TYR A 162 -14.54 12.41 4.39
C TYR A 162 -14.35 12.21 2.89
N GLU A 163 -15.16 11.37 2.24
CA GLU A 163 -15.12 11.19 0.79
C GLU A 163 -15.29 12.55 0.08
N LYS A 164 -16.31 13.33 0.49
CA LYS A 164 -16.57 14.66 -0.07
C LYS A 164 -15.44 15.65 0.18
N LEU A 165 -14.84 15.63 1.38
CA LEU A 165 -13.72 16.51 1.72
C LEU A 165 -12.47 16.17 0.91
N ILE A 166 -12.12 14.88 0.83
CA ILE A 166 -11.01 14.39 0.02
C ILE A 166 -11.24 14.69 -1.46
N GLU A 167 -12.47 14.50 -1.95
CA GLU A 167 -12.85 14.85 -3.31
C GLU A 167 -12.64 16.35 -3.58
N TYR A 168 -13.16 17.21 -2.69
CA TYR A 168 -13.01 18.66 -2.77
C TYR A 168 -11.54 19.08 -2.80
N ASP A 169 -10.72 18.56 -1.90
CA ASP A 169 -9.29 18.91 -1.83
C ASP A 169 -8.53 18.42 -3.09
N LEU A 170 -8.82 17.22 -3.59
CA LEU A 170 -8.24 16.71 -4.83
C LEU A 170 -8.67 17.54 -6.05
N GLU A 171 -9.93 17.97 -6.14
CA GLU A 171 -10.38 18.91 -7.19
C GLU A 171 -9.61 20.22 -7.13
N TYR A 172 -9.41 20.74 -5.92
CA TYR A 172 -8.71 21.99 -5.71
C TYR A 172 -7.24 21.90 -6.10
N LEU A 173 -6.58 20.78 -5.77
CA LEU A 173 -5.24 20.49 -6.26
C LEU A 173 -5.20 20.42 -7.79
N GLU A 174 -6.17 19.74 -8.42
CA GLU A 174 -6.24 19.67 -9.88
C GLU A 174 -6.34 21.07 -10.51
N GLU A 175 -7.17 21.94 -9.96
CA GLU A 175 -7.30 23.33 -10.39
C GLU A 175 -5.98 24.10 -10.21
N LEU A 176 -5.30 23.98 -9.07
CA LEU A 176 -4.04 24.69 -8.81
C LEU A 176 -2.85 24.19 -9.66
N PHE A 177 -2.90 22.97 -10.18
CA PHE A 177 -1.85 22.39 -11.03
C PHE A 177 -2.13 22.47 -12.52
N THR A 178 -3.40 22.56 -12.94
CA THR A 178 -3.78 22.52 -14.36
C THR A 178 -4.57 23.75 -14.83
N GLY A 179 -5.03 24.59 -13.89
CA GLY A 179 -5.93 25.71 -14.17
C GLY A 179 -7.36 25.28 -14.49
N ASN A 180 -7.64 23.98 -14.39
CA ASN A 180 -8.89 23.36 -14.79
C ASN A 180 -9.27 22.24 -13.82
N ARG A 181 -10.55 21.86 -13.82
CA ARG A 181 -11.08 20.74 -13.03
C ARG A 181 -11.78 19.79 -13.98
N THR A 182 -11.38 18.53 -13.98
CA THR A 182 -12.07 17.51 -14.77
C THR A 182 -13.36 17.14 -14.05
N PHE A 183 -14.49 17.41 -14.69
CA PHE A 183 -15.79 16.91 -14.25
C PHE A 183 -15.98 15.45 -14.68
N ASP A 184 -16.82 14.72 -13.96
CA ASP A 184 -17.24 13.35 -14.31
C ASP A 184 -16.11 12.31 -14.31
N ILE A 185 -15.14 12.45 -13.41
CA ILE A 185 -14.16 11.39 -13.11
C ILE A 185 -14.31 10.91 -11.68
N ASP A 186 -14.13 9.62 -11.47
CA ASP A 186 -14.06 9.04 -10.12
C ASP A 186 -12.76 9.42 -9.39
N LEU A 187 -12.78 9.23 -8.06
CA LEU A 187 -11.65 9.50 -7.18
C LEU A 187 -10.37 8.76 -7.61
N ASN A 188 -10.48 7.50 -8.04
CA ASN A 188 -9.32 6.71 -8.45
C ASN A 188 -8.60 7.35 -9.64
N LYS A 189 -9.36 7.76 -10.67
CA LYS A 189 -8.82 8.48 -11.83
C LYS A 189 -8.25 9.83 -11.44
N ARG A 190 -8.89 10.55 -10.52
CA ARG A 190 -8.42 11.86 -10.05
C ARG A 190 -7.08 11.75 -9.32
N ILE A 191 -6.94 10.80 -8.40
CA ILE A 191 -5.67 10.50 -7.71
C ILE A 191 -4.58 10.18 -8.75
N ASN A 192 -4.86 9.27 -9.70
CA ASN A 192 -3.91 8.88 -10.73
C ASN A 192 -3.46 10.05 -11.62
N LYS A 193 -4.35 10.99 -11.94
CA LYS A 193 -3.99 12.20 -12.68
C LYS A 193 -3.08 13.13 -11.86
N LEU A 194 -3.36 13.29 -10.57
CA LEU A 194 -2.58 14.16 -9.69
C LEU A 194 -1.19 13.63 -9.40
N LEU A 195 -0.98 12.30 -9.42
CA LEU A 195 0.35 11.69 -9.27
C LEU A 195 1.36 12.14 -10.33
N ILE A 196 0.91 12.62 -11.49
CA ILE A 196 1.77 13.22 -12.51
C ILE A 196 2.44 14.50 -12.01
N TYR A 197 1.76 15.25 -11.14
CA TYR A 197 2.19 16.55 -10.63
C TYR A 197 2.72 16.47 -9.19
N ILE A 198 2.21 15.52 -8.40
CA ILE A 198 2.51 15.34 -6.97
C ILE A 198 2.79 13.85 -6.72
N PRO A 199 3.98 13.33 -7.09
CA PRO A 199 4.33 11.93 -6.82
C PRO A 199 4.23 11.55 -5.33
N GLU A 200 4.53 12.50 -4.44
CA GLU A 200 4.44 12.38 -2.98
C GLU A 200 3.04 11.94 -2.52
N LEU A 201 2.00 12.29 -3.28
CA LEU A 201 0.62 11.94 -2.98
C LEU A 201 0.44 10.41 -2.86
N LYS A 202 1.28 9.62 -3.54
CA LYS A 202 1.26 8.15 -3.49
C LYS A 202 1.40 7.60 -2.07
N GLN A 203 2.09 8.31 -1.17
CA GLN A 203 2.30 7.90 0.22
C GLN A 203 1.02 7.75 1.04
N TYR A 204 -0.08 8.35 0.60
CA TYR A 204 -1.33 8.39 1.35
C TYR A 204 -2.38 7.39 0.85
N PHE A 205 -2.14 6.72 -0.30
CA PHE A 205 -3.13 5.88 -0.95
C PHE A 205 -2.60 4.48 -1.26
N VAL A 206 -2.96 3.51 -0.42
CA VAL A 206 -2.67 2.08 -0.67
C VAL A 206 -3.43 1.59 -1.91
N LYS A 207 -2.68 1.10 -2.90
CA LYS A 207 -3.24 0.56 -4.16
C LYS A 207 -3.72 -0.87 -3.98
N LYS A 208 -4.93 -1.16 -4.44
CA LYS A 208 -5.43 -2.52 -4.68
C LYS A 208 -4.90 -3.07 -6.01
N ASN A 209 -4.95 -2.22 -7.03
CA ASN A 209 -4.42 -2.49 -8.36
C ASN A 209 -4.12 -1.14 -9.05
N ASN A 210 -3.74 -1.17 -10.34
CA ASN A 210 -3.39 0.04 -11.09
C ASN A 210 -4.52 1.08 -11.21
N HIS A 211 -5.76 0.69 -10.96
CA HIS A 211 -6.95 1.50 -11.18
C HIS A 211 -7.78 1.74 -9.92
N GLN A 212 -7.48 1.08 -8.80
CA GLN A 212 -8.28 1.15 -7.59
C GLN A 212 -7.42 1.27 -6.34
N TYR A 213 -7.86 2.14 -5.43
CA TYR A 213 -7.27 2.36 -4.12
C TYR A 213 -8.16 1.75 -3.03
N PHE A 214 -7.54 1.36 -1.91
CA PHE A 214 -8.26 0.78 -0.79
C PHE A 214 -9.32 1.74 -0.20
N ILE A 215 -8.98 3.03 -0.07
CA ILE A 215 -9.90 3.99 0.54
C ILE A 215 -11.16 4.23 -0.29
N THR A 216 -11.05 4.16 -1.62
CA THR A 216 -12.21 4.33 -2.51
C THR A 216 -13.13 3.11 -2.47
N GLU A 217 -12.56 1.92 -2.28
CA GLU A 217 -13.33 0.71 -2.02
C GLU A 217 -14.12 0.80 -0.71
N ILE A 218 -13.53 1.34 0.37
CA ILE A 218 -14.27 1.56 1.63
C ILE A 218 -15.44 2.53 1.43
N PHE A 219 -15.25 3.61 0.68
CA PHE A 219 -16.35 4.54 0.39
C PHE A 219 -17.47 3.87 -0.41
N ASP A 220 -17.13 3.04 -1.39
CA ASP A 220 -18.10 2.27 -2.17
C ASP A 220 -18.82 1.21 -1.29
N GLU A 221 -18.11 0.53 -0.40
CA GLU A 221 -18.69 -0.38 0.60
C GLU A 221 -19.66 0.37 1.54
N THR A 222 -19.27 1.56 2.02
CA THR A 222 -20.12 2.41 2.89
C THR A 222 -21.42 2.80 2.21
N LYS A 223 -21.37 3.21 0.93
CA LYS A 223 -22.58 3.57 0.18
C LYS A 223 -23.54 2.38 0.05
N LYS A 224 -23.02 1.19 -0.20
CA LYS A 224 -23.83 -0.04 -0.26
C LYS A 224 -24.47 -0.35 1.09
N SER A 225 -23.70 -0.26 2.18
CA SER A 225 -24.27 -0.46 3.52
C SER A 225 -25.39 0.54 3.84
N ILE A 226 -25.26 1.80 3.42
CA ILE A 226 -26.36 2.78 3.55
C ILE A 226 -27.61 2.35 2.76
N GLU A 227 -27.45 1.84 1.53
CA GLU A 227 -28.56 1.33 0.72
C GLU A 227 -29.23 0.09 1.32
N GLU A 228 -28.47 -0.69 2.09
CA GLU A 228 -28.90 -1.91 2.78
C GLU A 228 -29.38 -1.67 4.23
N ASP A 229 -29.45 -0.40 4.67
CA ASP A 229 -29.76 0.01 6.06
C ASP A 229 -28.78 -0.57 7.13
N ASP A 230 -27.56 -0.91 6.71
CA ASP A 230 -26.47 -1.45 7.53
C ASP A 230 -25.45 -0.36 7.94
N ILE A 231 -24.75 -0.60 9.07
CA ILE A 231 -23.75 0.32 9.62
C ILE A 231 -22.36 -0.28 9.53
N ILE A 232 -21.41 0.47 8.96
CA ILE A 232 -19.99 0.12 9.00
C ILE A 232 -19.37 0.67 10.28
N TYR A 233 -19.13 -0.21 11.24
CA TYR A 233 -18.38 0.11 12.46
C TYR A 233 -16.87 -0.02 12.18
N ASN A 234 -16.28 1.06 11.67
CA ASN A 234 -14.83 1.13 11.44
C ASN A 234 -14.30 2.53 11.78
N SER A 235 -14.54 2.96 13.02
CA SER A 235 -14.04 4.25 13.54
C SER A 235 -12.52 4.30 13.64
N GLU A 236 -11.88 3.14 13.76
CA GLU A 236 -10.45 2.95 13.85
C GLU A 236 -9.71 3.47 12.61
N MET A 237 -10.42 3.56 11.47
CA MET A 237 -9.92 4.13 10.22
C MET A 237 -10.07 5.65 10.11
N PHE A 238 -10.78 6.32 11.03
CA PHE A 238 -10.99 7.78 10.96
C PHE A 238 -9.69 8.56 11.07
N ASP A 239 -8.72 8.08 11.85
CA ASP A 239 -7.40 8.70 11.92
C ASP A 239 -6.65 8.64 10.59
N SER A 240 -6.74 7.52 9.87
CA SER A 240 -6.15 7.40 8.53
C SER A 240 -6.82 8.35 7.52
N LEU A 241 -8.15 8.50 7.57
CA LEU A 241 -8.88 9.48 6.75
C LEU A 241 -8.51 10.93 7.09
N ARG A 242 -8.34 11.23 8.39
CA ARG A 242 -7.86 12.53 8.86
C ARG A 242 -6.46 12.83 8.34
N ILE A 243 -5.53 11.88 8.42
CA ILE A 243 -4.17 12.03 7.90
C ILE A 243 -4.19 12.32 6.39
N ILE A 244 -5.00 11.60 5.62
CA ILE A 244 -5.15 11.87 4.17
C ILE A 244 -5.64 13.31 3.96
N SER A 245 -6.70 13.74 4.65
CA SER A 245 -7.26 15.09 4.50
C SER A 245 -6.27 16.19 4.91
N ASP A 246 -5.60 16.05 6.06
CA ASP A 246 -4.61 17.02 6.55
C ASP A 246 -3.41 17.14 5.58
N SER A 247 -2.98 16.02 4.99
CA SER A 247 -1.92 16.00 3.98
C SER A 247 -2.33 16.67 2.68
N LEU A 248 -3.57 16.44 2.21
CA LEU A 248 -4.11 17.13 1.03
C LEU A 248 -4.18 18.65 1.24
N TYR A 249 -4.70 19.09 2.39
CA TYR A 249 -4.70 20.49 2.78
C TYR A 249 -3.28 21.09 2.79
N THR A 250 -2.30 20.32 3.26
CA THR A 250 -0.89 20.73 3.25
C THR A 250 -0.37 20.90 1.83
N PHE A 251 -0.63 19.96 0.91
CA PHE A 251 -0.25 20.10 -0.50
C PHE A 251 -0.87 21.35 -1.15
N ILE A 252 -2.13 21.65 -0.83
CA ILE A 252 -2.83 22.85 -1.33
C ILE A 252 -2.16 24.13 -0.80
N SER A 253 -1.89 24.17 0.50
CA SER A 253 -1.24 25.30 1.17
C SER A 253 0.16 25.57 0.61
N VAL A 254 0.96 24.52 0.44
CA VAL A 254 2.29 24.60 -0.20
C VAL A 254 2.16 25.09 -1.64
N ARG A 255 1.17 24.59 -2.39
CA ARG A 255 0.95 25.01 -3.78
C ARG A 255 0.54 26.48 -3.88
N PHE A 256 -0.30 26.97 -2.97
CA PHE A 256 -0.63 28.40 -2.88
C PHE A 256 0.62 29.24 -2.63
N TYR A 257 1.44 28.85 -1.65
CA TYR A 257 2.70 29.52 -1.35
C TYR A 257 3.62 29.58 -2.58
N ASN A 258 3.79 28.44 -3.27
CA ASN A 258 4.62 28.34 -4.47
C ASN A 258 4.10 29.25 -5.60
N LEU A 259 2.81 29.22 -5.91
CA LEU A 259 2.22 30.09 -6.93
C LEU A 259 2.33 31.57 -6.55
N LYS A 260 2.11 31.92 -5.29
CA LYS A 260 2.30 33.29 -4.77
C LYS A 260 3.73 33.77 -4.97
N TYR A 261 4.70 32.93 -4.63
CA TYR A 261 6.12 33.21 -4.80
C TYR A 261 6.48 33.40 -6.27
N LEU A 262 6.07 32.47 -7.14
CA LEU A 262 6.34 32.52 -8.58
C LEU A 262 5.72 33.76 -9.25
N ILE A 263 4.49 34.12 -8.88
CA ILE A 263 3.81 35.34 -9.36
C ILE A 263 4.58 36.59 -8.88
N LYS A 264 5.00 36.65 -7.61
CA LYS A 264 5.79 37.79 -7.09
C LYS A 264 7.16 37.90 -7.77
N LYS A 265 7.90 36.80 -7.90
CA LYS A 265 9.21 36.73 -8.57
C LYS A 265 9.13 37.08 -10.06
N GLN A 266 7.99 36.85 -10.70
CA GLN A 266 7.76 37.34 -12.05
C GLN A 266 7.65 38.88 -12.12
N TYR A 267 7.20 39.52 -11.04
CA TYR A 267 7.09 40.97 -10.92
C TYR A 267 8.31 41.66 -10.30
N GLU A 268 9.23 40.91 -9.70
CA GLU A 268 10.46 41.40 -9.06
C GLU A 268 11.69 40.78 -9.73
N LYS A 269 12.61 41.61 -10.22
CA LYS A 269 13.81 41.18 -10.96
C LYS A 269 14.68 40.24 -10.10
N ILE A 270 14.61 38.94 -10.40
CA ILE A 270 15.57 37.83 -10.17
C ILE A 270 16.26 37.79 -8.80
N CYS A 271 15.87 36.83 -7.96
CA CYS A 271 16.80 36.16 -7.03
C CYS A 271 16.68 34.63 -7.18
N ASN A 272 17.82 33.96 -7.34
CA ASN A 272 17.96 32.50 -7.32
C ASN A 272 18.16 32.05 -5.87
N VAL A 273 17.60 30.88 -5.53
CA VAL A 273 17.95 30.14 -4.32
C VAL A 273 18.06 28.68 -4.76
N ASP A 274 19.24 28.10 -4.56
CA ASP A 274 19.52 26.68 -4.72
C ASP A 274 19.02 25.94 -3.47
N GLU A 275 18.40 24.77 -3.67
CA GLU A 275 18.04 23.84 -2.61
C GLU A 275 19.13 22.78 -2.49
N ASP A 276 19.83 22.77 -1.35
CA ASP A 276 20.76 21.71 -0.97
C ASP A 276 19.98 20.47 -0.49
N LEU A 277 20.25 19.33 -1.13
CA LEU A 277 19.81 18.02 -0.69
C LEU A 277 20.75 17.50 0.41
N TYR A 278 20.18 17.20 1.58
CA TYR A 278 20.88 16.49 2.66
C TYR A 278 21.15 15.04 2.23
N PRO A 279 22.40 14.54 2.30
CA PRO A 279 22.67 13.12 2.19
C PRO A 279 22.27 12.44 3.50
N ILE A 280 21.40 11.44 3.40
CA ILE A 280 21.11 10.51 4.49
C ILE A 280 22.34 9.63 4.68
N GLU A 281 22.85 9.59 5.91
CA GLU A 281 24.00 8.78 6.31
C GLU A 281 23.71 7.28 6.09
N GLU A 282 24.56 6.64 5.27
CA GLU A 282 24.58 5.20 5.10
C GLU A 282 25.08 4.53 6.39
N SER A 283 24.16 3.96 7.17
CA SER A 283 24.52 3.10 8.30
C SER A 283 25.20 1.81 7.82
N SER A 284 26.20 1.36 8.57
CA SER A 284 27.08 0.22 8.29
C SER A 284 26.36 -1.02 7.73
N LYS A 285 26.74 -1.40 6.51
CA LYS A 285 26.12 -2.46 5.72
C LYS A 285 26.63 -3.86 6.13
N ASP A 286 25.77 -4.70 6.71
CA ASP A 286 26.01 -6.16 6.84
C ASP A 286 26.15 -6.75 5.42
N MET A 287 27.36 -7.19 5.07
CA MET A 287 27.69 -7.66 3.71
C MET A 287 26.88 -8.89 3.28
N ILE A 288 26.52 -9.78 4.22
CA ILE A 288 25.72 -10.97 3.94
C ILE A 288 24.29 -10.56 3.61
N LEU A 289 23.72 -9.67 4.43
CA LEU A 289 22.37 -9.16 4.23
C LEU A 289 22.24 -8.42 2.88
N ASN A 290 23.21 -7.57 2.52
CA ASN A 290 23.19 -6.87 1.23
C ASN A 290 23.28 -7.83 0.04
N LYS A 291 24.13 -8.86 0.12
CA LYS A 291 24.19 -9.89 -0.93
C LYS A 291 22.88 -10.65 -1.04
N ALA A 292 22.24 -10.96 0.08
CA ALA A 292 20.94 -11.63 0.10
C ALA A 292 19.85 -10.75 -0.53
N ILE A 293 19.76 -9.47 -0.16
CA ILE A 293 18.84 -8.49 -0.75
C ILE A 293 19.02 -8.41 -2.26
N ASN A 294 20.26 -8.22 -2.72
CA ASN A 294 20.54 -8.17 -4.16
C ASN A 294 20.10 -9.45 -4.87
N ARG A 295 20.28 -10.61 -4.24
CA ARG A 295 19.82 -11.88 -4.82
C ARG A 295 18.29 -11.97 -4.85
N ILE A 296 17.60 -11.58 -3.77
CA ILE A 296 16.14 -11.56 -3.68
C ILE A 296 15.53 -10.72 -4.81
N LEU A 297 16.10 -9.54 -5.06
CA LEU A 297 15.64 -8.61 -6.11
C LEU A 297 15.79 -9.17 -7.53
N THR A 298 16.55 -10.25 -7.75
CA THR A 298 16.61 -10.92 -9.06
C THR A 298 15.40 -11.82 -9.35
N PHE A 299 14.58 -12.14 -8.34
CA PHE A 299 13.43 -13.04 -8.48
C PHE A 299 12.07 -12.32 -8.45
N ALA A 300 12.01 -11.12 -7.84
CA ALA A 300 10.77 -10.40 -7.65
C ALA A 300 10.98 -8.88 -7.65
N GLU A 301 10.04 -8.17 -8.27
CA GLU A 301 9.90 -6.72 -8.14
C GLU A 301 9.26 -6.41 -6.78
N LEU A 302 10.09 -5.96 -5.83
CA LEU A 302 9.66 -5.66 -4.48
C LEU A 302 9.47 -4.15 -4.27
N GLU A 303 8.46 -3.79 -3.48
CA GLU A 303 8.25 -2.42 -3.00
C GLU A 303 9.26 -2.11 -1.90
N GLN A 304 9.30 -2.95 -0.87
CA GLN A 304 10.10 -2.76 0.34
C GLN A 304 10.58 -4.11 0.91
N ILE A 305 11.72 -4.10 1.59
CA ILE A 305 12.20 -5.21 2.41
C ILE A 305 12.50 -4.70 3.80
N TYR A 306 11.95 -5.36 4.81
CA TYR A 306 12.24 -5.08 6.22
C TYR A 306 13.01 -6.24 6.83
N PHE A 307 14.16 -5.95 7.44
CA PHE A 307 14.92 -6.84 8.30
C PHE A 307 14.50 -6.62 9.75
N PHE A 308 13.78 -7.59 10.32
CA PHE A 308 13.11 -7.39 11.61
C PHE A 308 13.65 -8.25 12.73
N HIS A 309 14.41 -9.29 12.43
CA HIS A 309 15.00 -10.14 13.45
C HIS A 309 16.22 -10.91 12.94
N GLN A 310 17.06 -11.33 13.89
CA GLN A 310 18.21 -12.19 13.63
C GLN A 310 18.46 -13.09 14.83
N THR A 311 18.66 -14.37 14.58
CA THR A 311 19.09 -15.34 15.60
C THR A 311 20.42 -15.98 15.21
N THR A 312 21.17 -16.42 16.21
CA THR A 312 22.38 -17.23 16.01
C THR A 312 22.29 -18.43 16.95
N TYR A 313 22.27 -19.64 16.37
CA TYR A 313 22.26 -20.90 17.11
C TYR A 313 23.43 -21.76 16.65
N GLY A 314 24.36 -22.02 17.57
CA GLY A 314 25.64 -22.65 17.22
C GLY A 314 26.39 -21.82 16.18
N GLU A 315 26.72 -22.44 15.04
CA GLU A 315 27.39 -21.77 13.91
C GLU A 315 26.41 -21.21 12.87
N VAL A 316 25.10 -21.42 13.05
CA VAL A 316 24.07 -21.02 12.08
C VAL A 316 23.47 -19.68 12.47
N LYS A 317 23.50 -18.73 11.53
CA LYS A 317 22.89 -17.40 11.66
C LYS A 317 21.65 -17.30 10.79
N THR A 318 20.51 -16.94 11.36
CA THR A 318 19.23 -16.85 10.66
C THR A 318 18.77 -15.39 10.59
N TYR A 319 18.51 -14.91 9.37
CA TYR A 319 17.98 -13.58 9.09
C TYR A 319 16.49 -13.64 8.80
N TYR A 320 15.70 -12.75 9.40
CA TYR A 320 14.25 -12.69 9.23
C TYR A 320 13.87 -11.43 8.43
N LEU A 321 13.23 -11.65 7.29
CA LEU A 321 12.89 -10.60 6.33
C LEU A 321 11.39 -10.62 6.02
N LEU A 322 10.77 -9.44 6.05
CA LEU A 322 9.45 -9.19 5.46
C LEU A 322 9.66 -8.58 4.07
N LEU A 323 9.12 -9.25 3.05
CA LEU A 323 9.12 -8.83 1.66
C LEU A 323 7.74 -8.26 1.32
N ILE A 324 7.69 -7.00 0.92
CA ILE A 324 6.47 -6.37 0.42
C ILE A 324 6.64 -6.13 -1.07
N GLY A 325 5.73 -6.66 -1.87
CA GLY A 325 5.74 -6.50 -3.32
C GLY A 325 4.58 -7.23 -3.97
N LEU A 326 4.33 -6.97 -5.25
CA LEU A 326 3.23 -7.61 -5.97
C LEU A 326 3.54 -9.07 -6.30
N ASN A 327 2.57 -9.95 -6.05
CA ASN A 327 2.65 -11.38 -6.37
C ASN A 327 3.84 -12.06 -5.68
N VAL A 328 4.15 -11.71 -4.43
CA VAL A 328 5.15 -12.42 -3.60
C VAL A 328 4.50 -13.67 -3.03
N ASN A 329 4.27 -14.66 -3.89
CA ASN A 329 3.62 -15.91 -3.52
C ASN A 329 4.62 -16.95 -2.99
N ASN A 330 4.10 -18.05 -2.46
CA ASN A 330 4.90 -19.10 -1.82
C ASN A 330 5.87 -19.80 -2.78
N GLU A 331 5.52 -19.92 -4.07
CA GLU A 331 6.42 -20.51 -5.07
C GLU A 331 7.65 -19.63 -5.29
N LYS A 332 7.44 -18.31 -5.41
CA LYS A 332 8.56 -17.36 -5.50
C LYS A 332 9.40 -17.36 -4.23
N ILE A 333 8.76 -17.35 -3.06
CA ILE A 333 9.48 -17.43 -1.78
C ILE A 333 10.35 -18.70 -1.73
N LYS A 334 9.79 -19.87 -2.08
CA LYS A 334 10.56 -21.13 -2.14
C LYS A 334 11.74 -21.06 -3.10
N ALA A 335 11.56 -20.49 -4.30
CA ALA A 335 12.64 -20.32 -5.27
C ALA A 335 13.75 -19.39 -4.74
N ILE A 336 13.37 -18.28 -4.09
CA ILE A 336 14.30 -17.35 -3.45
C ILE A 336 15.06 -18.07 -2.33
N THR A 337 14.37 -18.73 -1.40
CA THR A 337 14.98 -19.46 -0.28
C THR A 337 15.97 -20.51 -0.77
N HIS A 338 15.60 -21.31 -1.79
CA HIS A 338 16.50 -22.30 -2.38
C HIS A 338 17.75 -21.64 -2.97
N SER A 339 17.57 -20.52 -3.68
CA SER A 339 18.72 -19.81 -4.24
C SER A 339 19.62 -19.19 -3.17
N LEU A 340 19.07 -18.68 -2.07
CA LEU A 340 19.87 -18.14 -0.97
C LEU A 340 20.64 -19.26 -0.27
N MET A 341 20.00 -20.40 -0.02
CA MET A 341 20.65 -21.58 0.54
C MET A 341 21.80 -22.08 -0.35
N SER A 342 21.63 -22.09 -1.67
CA SER A 342 22.71 -22.44 -2.61
C SER A 342 23.88 -21.44 -2.58
N LEU A 343 23.63 -20.17 -2.27
CA LEU A 343 24.65 -19.11 -2.29
C LEU A 343 25.43 -19.04 -0.98
N PHE A 344 24.75 -19.23 0.15
CA PHE A 344 25.33 -19.03 1.48
C PHE A 344 25.54 -20.32 2.27
N GLY A 345 25.15 -21.48 1.71
CA GLY A 345 25.26 -22.77 2.36
C GLY A 345 24.35 -22.89 3.59
N THR A 346 24.75 -23.73 4.54
CA THR A 346 23.98 -24.02 5.77
C THR A 346 24.28 -23.07 6.93
N GLN A 347 25.36 -22.28 6.82
CA GLN A 347 25.80 -21.33 7.85
C GLN A 347 24.86 -20.12 7.98
N TYR A 348 24.23 -19.71 6.88
CA TYR A 348 23.29 -18.59 6.88
C TYR A 348 21.93 -19.03 6.36
N ARG A 349 20.90 -18.83 7.18
CA ARG A 349 19.50 -19.11 6.82
C ARG A 349 18.71 -17.82 6.68
N PHE A 350 17.70 -17.86 5.82
CA PHE A 350 16.83 -16.71 5.54
C PHE A 350 15.38 -17.14 5.66
N LEU A 351 14.69 -16.56 6.65
CA LEU A 351 13.25 -16.67 6.80
C LEU A 351 12.61 -15.49 6.07
N LEU A 352 11.74 -15.80 5.12
CA LEU A 352 11.07 -14.81 4.29
C LEU A 352 9.56 -14.87 4.54
N VAL A 353 8.99 -13.77 5.02
CA VAL A 353 7.56 -13.54 5.05
C VAL A 353 7.22 -12.62 3.87
N GLY A 354 6.35 -13.03 2.96
CA GLY A 354 6.05 -12.24 1.76
C GLY A 354 4.56 -11.93 1.67
N HIS A 355 4.23 -10.66 1.44
CA HIS A 355 2.85 -10.20 1.26
C HIS A 355 2.74 -9.03 0.29
N ASP A 356 1.58 -8.92 -0.35
CA ASP A 356 1.20 -7.70 -1.06
C ASP A 356 0.77 -6.64 -0.01
N ARG A 357 1.11 -5.36 -0.23
CA ARG A 357 0.72 -4.27 0.70
C ARG A 357 -0.79 -4.18 0.90
N TYR A 358 -1.55 -4.37 -0.17
CA TYR A 358 -3.01 -4.40 -0.11
C TYR A 358 -3.53 -5.56 0.74
N TRP A 359 -2.86 -6.72 0.72
CA TRP A 359 -3.24 -7.84 1.59
C TRP A 359 -3.04 -7.47 3.06
N ILE A 360 -1.91 -6.83 3.41
CA ILE A 360 -1.67 -6.33 4.77
C ILE A 360 -2.79 -5.36 5.17
N GLN A 361 -3.10 -4.39 4.30
CA GLN A 361 -4.14 -3.39 4.52
C GLN A 361 -5.54 -4.00 4.78
N LYS A 362 -5.93 -5.04 4.05
CA LYS A 362 -7.23 -5.71 4.23
C LYS A 362 -7.29 -6.60 5.48
N ASN A 363 -6.16 -6.94 6.08
CA ASN A 363 -6.09 -7.84 7.24
C ASN A 363 -5.54 -7.16 8.50
N LEU A 364 -5.56 -5.82 8.57
CA LEU A 364 -5.08 -5.07 9.74
C LEU A 364 -5.84 -5.45 11.01
N TYR A 365 -7.17 -5.58 10.94
CA TYR A 365 -7.99 -6.00 12.07
C TYR A 365 -7.49 -7.29 12.79
N GLN A 366 -6.90 -8.24 12.06
CA GLN A 366 -6.32 -9.46 12.66
C GLN A 366 -4.83 -9.33 12.94
N TYR A 367 -4.07 -8.75 12.00
CA TYR A 367 -2.62 -8.94 11.93
C TYR A 367 -1.82 -7.65 12.12
N GLN A 368 -2.47 -6.52 12.41
CA GLN A 368 -1.79 -5.24 12.59
C GLN A 368 -0.70 -5.30 13.66
N SER A 369 -0.95 -5.96 14.80
CA SER A 369 0.06 -6.15 15.86
C SER A 369 1.36 -6.75 15.35
N PHE A 370 1.32 -7.65 14.39
CA PHE A 370 2.53 -8.22 13.80
C PHE A 370 3.25 -7.21 12.89
N PHE A 371 2.51 -6.60 11.97
CA PHE A 371 3.12 -5.75 10.94
C PHE A 371 3.61 -4.41 11.47
N VAL A 372 2.93 -3.78 12.43
CA VAL A 372 3.29 -2.44 12.93
C VAL A 372 4.67 -2.40 13.62
N PHE A 373 5.10 -3.51 14.23
CA PHE A 373 6.43 -3.62 14.83
C PHE A 373 7.53 -3.89 13.81
N ILE A 374 7.18 -4.55 12.70
CA ILE A 374 8.12 -4.92 11.64
C ILE A 374 8.30 -3.75 10.66
N MET A 375 7.20 -3.14 10.21
CA MET A 375 7.17 -2.06 9.21
C MET A 375 7.56 -0.72 9.84
N GLN A 376 8.80 -0.63 10.32
CA GLN A 376 9.39 0.57 10.91
C GLN A 376 10.61 0.99 10.12
N GLY A 377 10.88 2.30 10.02
CA GLY A 377 12.02 2.82 9.28
C GLY A 377 13.37 2.21 9.71
N LYS A 378 13.54 1.89 11.00
CA LYS A 378 14.74 1.24 11.55
C LYS A 378 14.99 -0.19 11.01
N ASN A 379 13.93 -0.86 10.55
CA ASN A 379 13.98 -2.21 10.00
C ASN A 379 14.06 -2.18 8.46
N LEU A 380 13.85 -1.03 7.81
CA LEU A 380 13.79 -0.93 6.35
C LEU A 380 15.20 -1.06 5.77
N VAL A 381 15.42 -2.07 4.93
CA VAL A 381 16.72 -2.36 4.32
C VAL A 381 16.72 -2.22 2.79
N TYR A 382 15.54 -2.12 2.18
CA TYR A 382 15.38 -1.82 0.76
C TYR A 382 14.04 -1.12 0.51
N VAL A 383 14.05 -0.17 -0.42
CA VAL A 383 12.87 0.53 -0.92
C VAL A 383 13.06 0.82 -2.41
N SER A 384 12.09 0.46 -3.25
CA SER A 384 12.16 0.75 -4.69
C SER A 384 11.71 2.16 -5.06
N ASP A 385 10.87 2.77 -4.22
CA ASP A 385 10.34 4.13 -4.39
C ASP A 385 10.08 4.74 -3.00
N GLN A 386 10.58 5.95 -2.76
CA GLN A 386 10.42 6.68 -1.49
C GLN A 386 8.96 7.06 -1.16
N TYR A 387 8.05 6.92 -2.13
CA TYR A 387 6.64 7.29 -1.98
C TYR A 387 5.69 6.10 -1.82
N HIS A 388 6.19 4.92 -1.44
CA HIS A 388 5.30 3.81 -1.09
C HIS A 388 4.43 4.17 0.12
N PRO A 389 3.11 3.88 0.08
CA PRO A 389 2.21 4.27 1.16
C PRO A 389 2.41 3.42 2.40
N GLU A 390 2.33 4.05 3.57
CA GLU A 390 2.13 3.31 4.81
C GLU A 390 0.74 2.68 4.83
N PRO A 391 0.55 1.49 5.44
CA PRO A 391 -0.78 0.99 5.73
C PRO A 391 -1.57 2.02 6.56
N HIS A 392 -2.86 2.13 6.26
CA HIS A 392 -3.84 2.90 7.02
C HIS A 392 -4.12 2.17 8.34
N TRP A 393 -3.20 2.31 9.30
CA TRP A 393 -3.26 1.64 10.60
C TRP A 393 -4.53 2.02 11.38
N GLU A 394 -5.17 1.01 11.98
CA GLU A 394 -6.33 1.16 12.86
C GLU A 394 -5.89 1.77 14.20
N THR A 395 -6.55 2.84 14.65
CA THR A 395 -6.23 3.49 15.94
C THR A 395 -7.50 3.90 16.70
N PRO A 396 -7.71 3.45 17.95
CA PRO A 396 -6.91 2.44 18.66
C PRO A 396 -7.09 1.05 18.03
N HIS A 397 -6.01 0.27 17.99
CA HIS A 397 -6.12 -1.14 17.63
C HIS A 397 -6.24 -1.99 18.89
N HIS A 398 -7.21 -2.89 18.88
CA HIS A 398 -7.45 -3.86 19.94
C HIS A 398 -7.10 -5.25 19.38
N PRO A 399 -5.90 -5.79 19.67
CA PRO A 399 -5.50 -7.10 19.18
C PRO A 399 -6.47 -8.16 19.70
N GLN A 400 -7.00 -8.98 18.80
CA GLN A 400 -7.98 -10.00 19.14
C GLN A 400 -7.61 -11.37 18.54
N HIS A 401 -7.95 -12.42 19.28
CA HIS A 401 -7.74 -13.81 18.94
C HIS A 401 -9.06 -14.52 18.59
N ASN A 402 -9.93 -13.84 17.82
CA ASN A 402 -11.32 -14.27 17.60
C ASN A 402 -11.46 -15.72 17.11
N ASP A 403 -10.50 -16.22 16.32
CA ASP A 403 -10.52 -17.58 15.77
C ASP A 403 -9.57 -18.56 16.46
N LEU A 404 -8.83 -18.13 17.50
CA LEU A 404 -7.79 -18.94 18.14
C LEU A 404 -8.32 -20.24 18.73
N TYR A 405 -9.52 -20.22 19.32
CA TYR A 405 -10.19 -21.42 19.83
C TYR A 405 -10.37 -22.48 18.73
N PHE A 406 -10.78 -22.08 17.52
CA PHE A 406 -10.99 -23.02 16.42
C PHE A 406 -9.67 -23.64 15.94
N TYR A 407 -8.59 -22.84 15.87
CA TYR A 407 -7.27 -23.34 15.50
C TYR A 407 -6.68 -24.29 16.55
N TYR A 408 -6.84 -23.96 17.83
CA TYR A 408 -6.45 -24.84 18.92
C TYR A 408 -7.23 -26.16 18.88
N LYS A 409 -8.56 -26.11 18.75
CA LYS A 409 -9.41 -27.28 18.68
C LYS A 409 -9.05 -28.20 17.50
N SER A 410 -8.71 -27.62 16.35
CA SER A 410 -8.24 -28.38 15.19
C SER A 410 -6.91 -29.10 15.47
N THR A 411 -5.96 -28.40 16.10
CA THR A 411 -4.65 -28.96 16.48
C THR A 411 -4.81 -30.10 17.49
N LEU A 412 -5.63 -29.90 18.53
CA LEU A 412 -5.95 -30.91 19.54
C LEU A 412 -6.64 -32.13 18.92
N ARG A 413 -7.59 -31.94 18.01
CA ARG A 413 -8.25 -33.07 17.34
C ARG A 413 -7.27 -33.87 16.48
N SER A 414 -6.34 -33.21 15.83
CA SER A 414 -5.27 -33.87 15.06
C SER A 414 -4.37 -34.72 15.96
N SER A 415 -3.99 -34.22 17.14
CA SER A 415 -3.20 -35.01 18.10
C SER A 415 -3.97 -36.22 18.65
N LEU A 416 -5.26 -36.06 18.97
CA LEU A 416 -6.09 -37.18 19.43
C LEU A 416 -6.29 -38.25 18.34
N GLN A 417 -6.47 -37.83 17.09
CA GLN A 417 -6.53 -38.77 15.95
C GLN A 417 -5.21 -39.50 15.74
N PHE A 418 -4.07 -38.80 15.91
CA PHE A 418 -2.76 -39.42 15.87
C PHE A 418 -2.64 -40.56 16.91
N TYR A 419 -3.02 -40.31 18.17
CA TYR A 419 -2.99 -41.36 19.22
C TYR A 419 -3.90 -42.54 18.90
N LYS A 420 -5.12 -42.28 18.41
CA LYS A 420 -6.05 -43.36 18.02
C LYS A 420 -5.49 -44.28 16.93
N LEU A 421 -4.74 -43.74 15.98
CA LEU A 421 -4.15 -44.54 14.89
C LEU A 421 -2.92 -45.34 15.34
N ILE A 422 -2.16 -44.80 16.29
CA ILE A 422 -0.89 -45.41 16.71
C ILE A 422 -1.06 -46.41 17.86
N ASP A 423 -2.11 -46.25 18.67
CA ASP A 423 -2.46 -47.14 19.80
C ASP A 423 -3.56 -48.16 19.45
N GLY A 424 -4.01 -48.20 18.19
CA GLY A 424 -5.05 -49.13 17.72
C GLY A 424 -4.59 -50.60 17.63
N GLU A 425 -5.56 -51.52 17.67
CA GLU A 425 -5.32 -52.97 17.82
C GLU A 425 -4.83 -53.70 16.54
N GLU A 426 -4.92 -53.06 15.37
CA GLU A 426 -4.46 -53.64 14.11
C GLU A 426 -3.26 -52.81 13.62
N GLY A 427 -2.10 -53.43 13.44
CA GLY A 427 -0.84 -52.79 13.00
C GLY A 427 -0.83 -52.17 11.59
N ASN A 428 -1.96 -51.61 11.15
CA ASN A 428 -2.15 -50.82 9.96
C ASN A 428 -1.96 -49.32 10.30
N TYR A 429 -0.72 -48.86 10.25
CA TYR A 429 -0.33 -47.46 10.48
C TYR A 429 -0.47 -46.58 9.22
N GLN A 430 -1.31 -46.97 8.26
CA GLN A 430 -1.50 -46.17 7.05
C GLN A 430 -2.09 -44.81 7.41
N GLY A 431 -1.45 -43.73 6.97
CA GLY A 431 -1.87 -42.36 7.24
C GLY A 431 -1.36 -41.77 8.55
N VAL A 432 -0.67 -42.52 9.41
CA VAL A 432 -0.04 -41.99 10.64
C VAL A 432 0.94 -40.86 10.32
N ASP A 433 1.79 -41.08 9.31
CA ASP A 433 2.76 -40.07 8.84
C ASP A 433 2.07 -38.77 8.39
N ASN A 434 0.92 -38.86 7.69
CA ASN A 434 0.14 -37.71 7.23
C ASN A 434 -0.54 -36.97 8.40
N ILE A 435 -1.13 -37.69 9.34
CA ILE A 435 -1.79 -37.08 10.51
C ILE A 435 -0.76 -36.42 11.43
N PHE A 436 0.42 -37.02 11.60
CA PHE A 436 1.51 -36.38 12.32
C PHE A 436 1.98 -35.09 11.63
N ALA A 437 2.12 -35.10 10.30
CA ALA A 437 2.49 -33.91 9.55
C ALA A 437 1.43 -32.79 9.68
N LEU A 438 0.14 -33.14 9.59
CA LEU A 438 -0.97 -32.22 9.81
C LEU A 438 -0.95 -31.63 11.21
N PHE A 439 -0.70 -32.46 12.23
CA PHE A 439 -0.56 -32.02 13.61
C PHE A 439 0.56 -30.98 13.75
N LEU A 440 1.78 -31.29 13.27
CA LEU A 440 2.94 -30.41 13.45
C LEU A 440 2.72 -29.04 12.78
N LEU A 441 2.16 -29.03 11.58
CA LEU A 441 1.83 -27.79 10.88
C LEU A 441 0.73 -27.00 11.59
N SER A 442 -0.30 -27.67 12.08
CA SER A 442 -1.40 -27.04 12.82
C SER A 442 -0.90 -26.44 14.13
N PHE A 443 -0.02 -27.16 14.83
CA PHE A 443 0.66 -26.66 16.03
C PHE A 443 1.44 -25.39 15.71
N CYS A 444 2.36 -25.42 14.72
CA CYS A 444 3.19 -24.25 14.41
C CYS A 444 2.34 -23.03 14.07
N ARG A 445 1.32 -23.19 13.20
CA ARG A 445 0.44 -22.07 12.81
C ARG A 445 -0.33 -21.51 14.00
N THR A 446 -0.90 -22.37 14.85
CA THR A 446 -1.65 -21.94 16.03
C THR A 446 -0.75 -21.24 17.04
N TYR A 447 0.45 -21.79 17.28
CA TYR A 447 1.43 -21.23 18.22
C TYR A 447 1.92 -19.85 17.78
N ILE A 448 2.27 -19.69 16.50
CA ILE A 448 2.66 -18.39 15.94
C ILE A 448 1.51 -17.40 16.06
N TYR A 449 0.29 -17.79 15.69
CA TYR A 449 -0.86 -16.88 15.78
C TYR A 449 -1.14 -16.44 17.22
N ALA A 450 -1.08 -17.35 18.18
CA ALA A 450 -1.27 -17.05 19.60
C ALA A 450 -0.24 -16.06 20.16
N LYS A 451 1.02 -16.16 19.72
CA LYS A 451 2.13 -15.37 20.27
C LYS A 451 2.36 -14.06 19.51
N THR A 452 2.01 -14.00 18.23
CA THR A 452 2.38 -12.89 17.34
C THR A 452 1.19 -12.17 16.72
N TYR A 453 -0.04 -12.67 16.92
CA TYR A 453 -1.23 -12.21 16.21
C TYR A 453 -1.08 -12.30 14.68
N TYR A 454 -0.23 -13.19 14.17
CA TYR A 454 -0.09 -13.42 12.74
C TYR A 454 -0.27 -14.89 12.42
N LEU A 455 -1.20 -15.17 11.52
CA LEU A 455 -1.43 -16.52 11.02
C LEU A 455 -0.66 -16.68 9.70
N PRO A 456 0.47 -17.39 9.68
CA PRO A 456 1.21 -17.59 8.44
C PRO A 456 0.39 -18.40 7.43
N ASN A 457 0.42 -17.93 6.19
CA ASN A 457 -0.02 -18.67 5.01
C ASN A 457 1.00 -19.79 4.66
N TYR A 458 0.74 -20.58 3.61
CA TYR A 458 1.52 -21.79 3.27
C TYR A 458 3.05 -21.56 3.16
N MET A 459 3.77 -21.79 4.25
CA MET A 459 5.23 -21.77 4.33
C MET A 459 5.77 -23.21 4.43
N THR A 460 7.07 -23.40 4.21
CA THR A 460 7.71 -24.69 4.51
C THR A 460 7.65 -24.97 6.00
N THR A 461 7.64 -26.24 6.40
CA THR A 461 7.60 -26.61 7.82
C THR A 461 8.76 -26.01 8.60
N GLU A 462 9.96 -25.96 8.00
CA GLU A 462 11.14 -25.33 8.62
C GLU A 462 10.92 -23.82 8.87
N ALA A 463 10.37 -23.09 7.89
CA ALA A 463 10.10 -21.67 8.06
C ALA A 463 9.04 -21.41 9.14
N LEU A 464 8.00 -22.25 9.23
CA LEU A 464 7.03 -22.18 10.32
C LEU A 464 7.68 -22.42 11.68
N TRP A 465 8.58 -23.40 11.79
CA TRP A 465 9.30 -23.64 13.03
C TRP A 465 10.21 -22.47 13.44
N GLN A 466 10.93 -21.86 12.48
CA GLN A 466 11.72 -20.66 12.75
C GLN A 466 10.84 -19.47 13.18
N LEU A 467 9.63 -19.33 12.61
CA LEU A 467 8.65 -18.35 13.11
C LEU A 467 8.15 -18.68 14.53
N CYS A 468 8.03 -19.95 14.90
CA CYS A 468 7.75 -20.32 16.30
C CYS A 468 8.86 -19.86 17.23
N ILE A 469 10.13 -20.05 16.84
CA ILE A 469 11.29 -19.59 17.62
C ILE A 469 11.33 -18.06 17.73
N TYR A 470 11.00 -17.34 16.65
CA TYR A 470 10.85 -15.89 16.68
C TYR A 470 9.73 -15.45 17.63
N ALA A 471 8.59 -16.14 17.58
CA ALA A 471 7.43 -15.85 18.40
C ALA A 471 7.70 -16.08 19.90
N ASP A 472 8.46 -17.12 20.22
CA ASP A 472 8.87 -17.46 21.58
C ASP A 472 10.18 -18.26 21.55
N MET A 473 11.28 -17.64 21.98
CA MET A 473 12.59 -18.29 21.92
C MET A 473 12.66 -19.57 22.77
N ASP A 474 11.84 -19.69 23.81
CA ASP A 474 11.86 -20.85 24.71
C ASP A 474 11.40 -22.13 24.00
N ILE A 475 10.61 -22.03 22.93
CA ILE A 475 10.19 -23.20 22.14
C ILE A 475 11.39 -23.95 21.52
N HIS A 476 12.51 -23.26 21.35
CA HIS A 476 13.75 -23.84 20.82
C HIS A 476 14.27 -25.00 21.69
N LYS A 477 13.91 -25.03 22.99
CA LYS A 477 14.25 -26.14 23.90
C LYS A 477 13.75 -27.51 23.40
N TYR A 478 12.78 -27.55 22.49
CA TYR A 478 12.26 -28.78 21.88
C TYR A 478 12.93 -29.15 20.55
N HIS A 479 13.83 -28.32 20.02
CA HIS A 479 14.49 -28.57 18.74
C HIS A 479 15.30 -29.87 18.73
N TYR A 480 15.85 -30.29 19.88
CA TYR A 480 16.59 -31.55 19.98
C TYR A 480 15.75 -32.78 19.61
N PHE A 481 14.42 -32.74 19.80
CA PHE A 481 13.55 -33.83 19.36
C PHE A 481 13.53 -33.97 17.84
N PHE A 482 13.75 -32.88 17.12
CA PHE A 482 13.79 -32.86 15.67
C PHE A 482 15.13 -33.36 15.15
N ASP A 483 16.21 -33.04 15.85
CA ASP A 483 17.55 -33.57 15.56
C ASP A 483 17.65 -35.08 15.81
N GLN A 484 16.89 -35.61 16.79
CA GLN A 484 16.80 -37.04 17.10
C GLN A 484 15.88 -37.82 16.17
N PHE A 485 15.06 -37.14 15.37
CA PHE A 485 14.15 -37.79 14.44
C PHE A 485 14.96 -38.51 13.35
N SER A 486 14.61 -39.77 13.05
CA SER A 486 15.37 -40.63 12.12
C SER A 486 15.61 -40.04 10.72
N THR A 487 14.78 -39.09 10.30
CA THR A 487 14.93 -38.32 9.06
C THR A 487 14.84 -36.83 9.37
N ASN A 488 15.16 -35.95 8.42
CA ASN A 488 14.89 -34.53 8.59
C ASN A 488 13.37 -34.33 8.75
N ILE A 489 12.93 -33.94 9.95
CA ILE A 489 11.50 -33.82 10.28
C ILE A 489 10.77 -32.81 9.40
N PHE A 490 11.45 -31.75 8.95
CA PHE A 490 10.85 -30.72 8.10
C PHE A 490 10.59 -31.26 6.71
N SER A 491 11.58 -31.89 6.08
CA SER A 491 11.41 -32.56 4.78
C SER A 491 10.40 -33.70 4.86
N PHE A 492 10.39 -34.45 5.96
CA PHE A 492 9.41 -35.51 6.23
C PHE A 492 7.99 -34.96 6.30
N THR A 493 7.79 -33.85 7.02
CA THR A 493 6.49 -33.20 7.17
C THR A 493 6.01 -32.64 5.83
N ASP A 494 6.88 -31.90 5.12
CA ASP A 494 6.55 -31.33 3.81
C ASP A 494 6.18 -32.41 2.78
N TYR A 495 6.87 -33.57 2.79
CA TYR A 495 6.56 -34.71 1.92
C TYR A 495 5.18 -35.31 2.22
N ASN A 496 4.86 -35.55 3.50
CA ASN A 496 3.62 -36.23 3.89
C ASN A 496 2.37 -35.33 3.87
N MET A 497 2.49 -34.09 3.40
CA MET A 497 1.35 -33.22 3.08
C MET A 497 0.79 -33.46 1.67
N SER A 498 1.47 -34.24 0.84
CA SER A 498 1.01 -34.61 -0.50
C SER A 498 0.45 -36.03 -0.52
N VAL A 499 -0.49 -36.29 -1.44
CA VAL A 499 -1.04 -37.64 -1.63
C VAL A 499 -0.02 -38.50 -2.37
N HIS A 500 0.41 -39.58 -1.73
CA HIS A 500 1.34 -40.55 -2.31
C HIS A 500 0.76 -41.96 -2.18
N HIS A 501 0.89 -42.76 -3.24
CA HIS A 501 0.60 -44.19 -3.19
C HIS A 501 1.79 -44.92 -2.57
N SER A 502 1.87 -44.92 -1.24
CA SER A 502 2.89 -45.67 -0.49
C SER A 502 2.26 -46.45 0.65
N ILE A 503 2.84 -47.62 0.95
CA ILE A 503 2.54 -48.39 2.15
C ILE A 503 3.56 -47.95 3.19
N ALA A 504 3.20 -46.95 4.01
CA ALA A 504 4.03 -46.53 5.12
C ALA A 504 3.92 -47.57 6.24
N LYS A 505 5.07 -48.16 6.65
CA LYS A 505 5.16 -48.99 7.85
C LYS A 505 5.97 -48.23 8.90
N VAL A 506 5.27 -47.55 9.80
CA VAL A 506 5.88 -46.87 10.95
C VAL A 506 6.41 -47.95 11.90
N ASN A 507 7.69 -47.91 12.25
CA ASN A 507 8.25 -48.79 13.27
C ASN A 507 7.99 -48.23 14.67
N THR A 508 8.15 -49.05 15.70
CA THR A 508 7.90 -48.65 17.10
C THR A 508 8.74 -47.46 17.54
N GLU A 509 10.01 -47.40 17.14
CA GLU A 509 10.91 -46.30 17.48
C GLU A 509 10.45 -44.95 16.90
N LYS A 510 10.10 -44.89 15.61
CA LYS A 510 9.57 -43.68 14.97
C LYS A 510 8.21 -43.29 15.57
N ALA A 511 7.37 -44.26 15.90
CA ALA A 511 6.10 -44.03 16.58
C ALA A 511 6.30 -43.39 17.96
N ASP A 512 7.23 -43.89 18.76
CA ASP A 512 7.55 -43.37 20.09
C ASP A 512 8.13 -41.96 20.01
N GLN A 513 9.00 -41.69 19.03
CA GLN A 513 9.52 -40.34 18.76
C GLN A 513 8.39 -39.36 18.41
N MET A 514 7.47 -39.76 17.52
CA MET A 514 6.33 -38.93 17.15
C MET A 514 5.41 -38.65 18.35
N LYS A 515 5.08 -39.67 19.16
CA LYS A 515 4.29 -39.50 20.39
C LYS A 515 4.91 -38.48 21.32
N MET A 516 6.21 -38.61 21.59
CA MET A 516 6.93 -37.69 22.46
C MET A 516 6.89 -36.24 21.95
N ILE A 517 7.03 -36.03 20.64
CA ILE A 517 6.90 -34.71 20.02
C ILE A 517 5.47 -34.18 20.20
N VAL A 518 4.45 -34.99 19.89
CA VAL A 518 3.04 -34.60 20.01
C VAL A 518 2.70 -34.19 21.44
N ASP A 519 3.06 -35.02 22.42
CA ASP A 519 2.81 -34.76 23.84
C ASP A 519 3.44 -33.44 24.30
N LYS A 520 4.73 -33.23 23.99
CA LYS A 520 5.47 -32.05 24.45
C LYS A 520 4.99 -30.76 23.81
N LEU A 521 4.74 -30.79 22.50
CA LEU A 521 4.24 -29.62 21.78
C LEU A 521 2.78 -29.31 22.17
N MET A 522 1.93 -30.31 22.36
CA MET A 522 0.56 -30.07 22.83
C MET A 522 0.51 -29.48 24.24
N GLN A 523 1.37 -29.96 25.14
CA GLN A 523 1.47 -29.40 26.48
C GLN A 523 1.91 -27.95 26.44
N GLU A 524 2.95 -27.62 25.66
CA GLU A 524 3.41 -26.24 25.51
C GLU A 524 2.34 -25.34 24.87
N LEU A 525 1.60 -25.83 23.86
CA LEU A 525 0.48 -25.08 23.29
C LEU A 525 -0.60 -24.83 24.34
N LYS A 526 -0.94 -25.85 25.13
CA LYS A 526 -1.93 -25.72 26.21
C LYS A 526 -1.49 -24.65 27.22
N ASP A 527 -0.24 -24.68 27.65
CA ASP A 527 0.30 -23.73 28.62
C ASP A 527 0.34 -22.31 28.05
N ALA A 528 0.71 -22.15 26.77
CA ALA A 528 0.71 -20.87 26.09
C ALA A 528 -0.69 -20.25 25.96
N LEU A 529 -1.73 -21.07 25.76
CA LEU A 529 -3.10 -20.57 25.56
C LEU A 529 -3.89 -20.41 26.85
N ILE A 530 -3.86 -21.41 27.73
CA ILE A 530 -4.63 -21.43 28.97
C ILE A 530 -3.84 -20.73 30.09
N GLY A 531 -2.58 -21.13 30.27
CA GLY A 531 -1.70 -20.49 31.24
C GLY A 531 -1.43 -19.02 30.91
N GLY A 532 -1.45 -18.69 29.62
CA GLY A 532 -1.40 -17.32 29.10
C GLY A 532 -2.72 -16.55 29.13
N GLN A 533 -3.82 -17.15 29.61
CA GLN A 533 -5.16 -16.55 29.68
C GLN A 533 -5.71 -16.04 28.33
N LEU A 534 -5.31 -16.68 27.22
CA LEU A 534 -5.85 -16.39 25.89
C LEU A 534 -7.14 -17.17 25.61
N LEU A 535 -7.37 -18.28 26.33
CA LEU A 535 -8.59 -19.08 26.31
C LEU A 535 -8.99 -19.47 27.74
N ASP A 536 -10.30 -19.48 28.02
CA ASP A 536 -10.84 -19.90 29.31
C ASP A 536 -10.90 -21.44 29.43
N ASP A 537 -10.47 -21.96 30.59
CA ASP A 537 -10.55 -23.40 30.91
C ASP A 537 -11.98 -23.97 30.83
N ALA A 538 -13.00 -23.12 31.07
CA ALA A 538 -14.41 -23.52 31.07
C ALA A 538 -14.99 -23.76 29.67
N GLU A 539 -14.54 -23.01 28.65
CA GLU A 539 -14.95 -23.21 27.25
C GLU A 539 -14.44 -24.53 26.65
N MET A 540 -13.45 -25.14 27.32
CA MET A 540 -12.88 -26.44 26.98
C MET A 540 -13.67 -27.60 27.59
N GLY A 541 -14.21 -27.46 28.81
CA GLY A 541 -14.92 -28.52 29.52
C GLY A 541 -16.30 -28.88 28.93
N PHE A 542 -17.07 -27.90 28.46
CA PHE A 542 -18.46 -28.09 28.00
C PHE A 542 -18.63 -28.83 26.65
N ARG A 543 -17.55 -29.32 26.03
CA ARG A 543 -17.62 -30.14 24.80
C ARG A 543 -16.82 -31.45 24.88
N PHE A 544 -16.25 -31.78 26.04
CA PHE A 544 -15.58 -33.06 26.27
C PHE A 544 -16.54 -34.16 26.77
N GLU A 545 -17.66 -33.80 27.41
CA GLU A 545 -18.59 -34.78 28.01
C GLU A 545 -19.51 -35.52 27.02
N GLU A 546 -19.66 -35.08 25.76
CA GLU A 546 -20.56 -35.76 24.80
C GLU A 546 -19.91 -36.91 24.00
N THR A 547 -18.65 -37.26 24.25
CA THR A 547 -17.98 -38.35 23.50
C THR A 547 -17.38 -39.47 24.34
N ASP A 548 -17.60 -39.50 25.65
CA ASP A 548 -17.31 -40.69 26.45
C ASP A 548 -18.54 -41.58 26.49
N GLY A 549 -18.55 -42.54 25.55
CA GLY A 549 -19.53 -43.60 25.47
C GLY A 549 -19.57 -44.44 26.74
N SER A 550 -20.38 -44.01 27.70
CA SER A 550 -20.93 -44.87 28.74
C SER A 550 -22.38 -45.18 28.37
N ILE A 551 -22.58 -46.29 27.65
CA ILE A 551 -23.87 -46.96 27.67
C ILE A 551 -23.93 -47.68 29.03
N ILE A 552 -24.37 -46.94 30.06
CA ILE A 552 -24.84 -47.56 31.29
C ILE A 552 -26.18 -48.20 30.95
N ASN A 553 -26.13 -49.52 30.78
CA ASN A 553 -27.30 -50.34 30.67
C ASN A 553 -27.82 -50.58 32.10
N THR A 554 -28.82 -49.81 32.52
CA THR A 554 -29.65 -50.14 33.70
C THR A 554 -31.10 -50.22 33.26
N ASN A 555 -31.59 -51.46 33.19
CA ASN A 555 -32.97 -51.87 32.88
C ASN A 555 -34.00 -51.24 33.84
N LEU A 556 -35.21 -50.99 33.29
CA LEU A 556 -36.50 -50.74 33.97
C LEU A 556 -36.63 -49.48 34.82
#